data_AF-A0A3R6KJ61-F1
#
_entry.id   AF-A0A3R6KJ61-F1
#
_cell.length_a   1.000
_cell.length_b   1.000
_cell.length_c   1.000
_cell.angle_alpha   90.00
_cell.angle_beta   90.00
_cell.angle_gamma   90.00
#
_symmetry.space_group_name_H-M   'P 1'
#
loop_
_entity.id
_entity.type
_entity.pdbx_description
1 polymer ?
#
loop_
_entity_poly.entity_id
_entity_poly.type
_entity_poly.pdbx_seq_one_letter_code
_entity_poly.pdbx_strand_id
1 'polypeptide(L)'
;MVVMTNNNWISPTYGHLILEEIPQYIREYYNKMKQYDTNIRITIGTDSQNFNYTKEVNVIAVICEGHGGIFFYKINNRDRILDIRTKLQMETGDSLEIADKLIHLLEAEEYEEVFLNTTFSIHIDAGYSEKGKTKDLIPELVGWVKGSISNCEVYVKPDSYVASGIADKISK
;
A
#
# COMPACT_ATOMS: atom_id res chain seq x y z
N MET A 1 -4.41 6.12 -23.66
CA MET A 1 -5.33 5.42 -22.74
C MET A 1 -5.53 6.32 -21.55
N VAL A 2 -6.74 6.84 -21.33
CA VAL A 2 -7.06 7.59 -20.12
C VAL A 2 -7.45 6.54 -19.08
N VAL A 3 -6.54 6.23 -18.16
CA VAL A 3 -6.90 5.48 -16.95
C VAL A 3 -7.82 6.41 -16.17
N MET A 4 -9.10 6.07 -16.03
CA MET A 4 -9.95 6.77 -15.06
C MET A 4 -9.43 6.37 -13.68
N THR A 5 -8.53 7.18 -13.12
CA THR A 5 -8.08 7.00 -11.73
C THR A 5 -9.26 7.29 -10.83
N ASN A 6 -9.82 6.23 -10.25
CA ASN A 6 -10.89 6.36 -9.28
C ASN A 6 -10.26 6.94 -8.00
N ASN A 7 -10.52 8.22 -7.72
CA ASN A 7 -10.02 8.88 -6.51
C ASN A 7 -10.82 8.48 -5.25
N ASN A 8 -11.81 7.59 -5.39
CA ASN A 8 -12.64 7.14 -4.29
C ASN A 8 -11.94 6.04 -3.48
N TRP A 9 -11.42 6.42 -2.33
CA TRP A 9 -10.94 5.54 -1.28
C TRP A 9 -12.06 5.17 -0.31
N ILE A 10 -11.93 4.02 0.32
CA ILE A 10 -12.88 3.49 1.30
C ILE A 10 -12.10 3.09 2.55
N SER A 11 -12.62 3.47 3.72
CA SER A 11 -12.20 2.95 5.01
C SER A 11 -13.39 2.27 5.69
N PRO A 12 -13.23 1.06 6.27
CA PRO A 12 -14.28 0.47 7.10
C PRO A 12 -14.68 1.34 8.30
N THR A 13 -13.77 2.20 8.76
CA THR A 13 -13.97 3.08 9.92
C THR A 13 -14.58 4.43 9.53
N TYR A 14 -14.15 4.99 8.39
CA TYR A 14 -14.44 6.39 8.02
C TYR A 14 -15.34 6.56 6.78
N GLY A 15 -15.70 5.48 6.09
CA GLY A 15 -16.56 5.54 4.90
C GLY A 15 -15.78 5.89 3.63
N HIS A 16 -16.36 6.75 2.78
CA HIS A 16 -15.77 7.19 1.51
C HIS A 16 -14.91 8.44 1.70
N LEU A 17 -13.79 8.50 0.99
CA LEU A 17 -12.81 9.59 1.10
C LEU A 17 -11.97 9.72 -0.19
N ILE A 18 -11.21 10.81 -0.30
CA ILE A 18 -10.13 10.97 -1.28
C ILE A 18 -8.75 10.84 -0.61
N LEU A 19 -7.68 10.68 -1.41
CA LEU A 19 -6.33 10.44 -0.88
C LEU A 19 -5.86 11.59 0.03
N GLU A 20 -6.23 12.82 -0.33
CA GLU A 20 -5.91 14.06 0.37
C GLU A 20 -6.55 14.13 1.77
N GLU A 21 -7.61 13.36 2.00
CA GLU A 21 -8.29 13.26 3.30
C GLU A 21 -7.70 12.16 4.20
N ILE A 22 -6.81 11.30 3.70
CA ILE A 22 -6.21 10.22 4.51
C ILE A 22 -5.32 10.76 5.65
N PRO A 23 -4.41 11.74 5.42
CA PRO A 23 -3.48 12.24 6.45
C PRO A 23 -4.14 12.66 7.76
N GLN A 24 -5.29 13.34 7.71
CA GLN A 24 -6.03 13.73 8.92
C GLN A 24 -6.44 12.52 9.77
N TYR A 25 -6.89 11.43 9.16
CA TYR A 25 -7.28 10.22 9.88
C TYR A 25 -6.08 9.44 10.41
N ILE A 26 -4.94 9.48 9.70
CA ILE A 26 -3.67 8.94 10.21
C ILE A 26 -3.25 9.72 11.45
N ARG A 27 -3.32 11.06 11.43
CA ARG A 27 -3.02 11.91 12.58
C ARG A 27 -3.93 11.63 13.77
N GLU A 28 -5.24 11.49 13.54
CA GLU A 28 -6.20 11.10 14.58
C GLU A 28 -5.87 9.75 15.21
N TYR A 29 -5.53 8.76 14.38
CA TYR A 29 -5.12 7.43 14.85
C TYR A 29 -3.82 7.52 15.66
N TYR A 30 -2.79 8.19 15.12
CA TYR A 30 -1.51 8.42 15.80
C TYR A 30 -1.70 9.07 17.17
N ASN A 31 -2.49 10.14 17.25
CA ASN A 31 -2.76 10.85 18.52
C ASN A 31 -3.42 9.94 19.57
N LYS A 32 -4.27 9.00 19.17
CA LYS A 32 -4.84 7.99 20.08
C LYS A 32 -3.80 6.97 20.55
N MET A 33 -2.82 6.66 19.70
CA MET A 33 -1.77 5.67 19.98
C MET A 33 -0.59 6.24 20.78
N LYS A 34 -0.41 7.57 20.84
CA LYS A 34 0.66 8.23 21.62
C LYS A 34 0.78 7.75 23.06
N GLN A 35 -0.32 7.34 23.69
CA GLN A 35 -0.33 6.82 25.06
C GLN A 35 0.53 5.55 25.24
N TYR A 36 0.86 4.85 24.15
CA TYR A 36 1.64 3.62 24.16
C TYR A 36 3.14 3.84 23.91
N ASP A 37 3.58 5.09 23.64
CA ASP A 37 4.98 5.43 23.34
C ASP A 37 5.56 4.56 22.19
N THR A 38 4.74 4.31 21.17
CA THR A 38 5.12 3.49 20.01
C THR A 38 4.93 4.25 18.70
N ASN A 39 5.81 3.96 17.75
CA ASN A 39 5.71 4.46 16.38
C ASN A 39 4.60 3.72 15.62
N ILE A 40 4.12 4.35 14.55
CA ILE A 40 3.21 3.70 13.61
C ILE A 40 3.97 3.26 12.36
N ARG A 41 3.51 2.18 11.74
CA ARG A 41 3.93 1.76 10.40
C ARG A 41 2.82 2.06 9.41
N ILE A 42 3.16 2.79 8.35
CA ILE A 42 2.32 2.91 7.17
C ILE A 42 2.81 1.90 6.14
N THR A 43 1.91 1.03 5.72
CA THR A 43 2.20 -0.03 4.76
C THR A 43 1.30 0.08 3.55
N ILE A 44 1.90 0.13 2.37
CA ILE A 44 1.17 0.25 1.11
C ILE A 44 1.39 -1.01 0.28
N GLY A 45 0.31 -1.56 -0.25
CA GLY A 45 0.36 -2.73 -1.09
C GLY A 45 -0.77 -2.75 -2.09
N THR A 46 -0.52 -3.36 -3.24
CA THR A 46 -1.49 -3.56 -4.29
C THR A 46 -1.56 -5.03 -4.64
N ASP A 47 -2.78 -5.55 -4.83
CA ASP A 47 -3.04 -6.87 -5.40
C ASP A 47 -4.05 -6.74 -6.55
N SER A 48 -3.99 -7.66 -7.50
CA SER A 48 -4.96 -7.70 -8.59
C SER A 48 -5.40 -9.11 -8.97
N GLN A 49 -6.69 -9.25 -9.30
CA GLN A 49 -7.31 -10.52 -9.70
C GLN A 49 -7.94 -10.41 -11.09
N ASN A 50 -7.80 -11.49 -11.86
CA ASN A 50 -8.27 -11.54 -13.24
C ASN A 50 -9.66 -12.18 -13.33
N PHE A 51 -10.61 -11.42 -13.87
CA PHE A 51 -11.93 -11.85 -14.32
C PHE A 51 -12.00 -11.66 -15.86
N ASN A 52 -13.12 -11.15 -16.37
CA ASN A 52 -13.22 -10.61 -17.73
C ASN A 52 -12.40 -9.32 -17.91
N TYR A 53 -11.97 -8.71 -16.81
CA TYR A 53 -11.09 -7.55 -16.68
C TYR A 53 -10.13 -7.81 -15.50
N THR A 54 -9.14 -6.95 -15.26
CA THR A 54 -8.29 -7.04 -14.06
C THR A 54 -8.83 -6.13 -12.98
N LYS A 55 -9.30 -6.71 -11.87
CA LYS A 55 -9.73 -5.98 -10.66
C LYS A 55 -8.51 -5.76 -9.78
N GLU A 56 -8.15 -4.51 -9.57
CA GLU A 56 -7.03 -4.10 -8.75
C GLU A 56 -7.52 -3.48 -7.45
N VAL A 57 -6.83 -3.79 -6.36
CA VAL A 57 -7.06 -3.20 -5.05
C VAL A 57 -5.76 -2.65 -4.52
N ASN A 58 -5.73 -1.34 -4.27
CA ASN A 58 -4.63 -0.72 -3.53
C ASN A 58 -5.07 -0.52 -2.09
N VAL A 59 -4.12 -0.70 -1.16
CA VAL A 59 -4.36 -0.59 0.28
C VAL A 59 -3.28 0.29 0.91
N ILE A 60 -3.70 1.19 1.79
CA ILE A 60 -2.87 1.89 2.77
C ILE A 60 -3.30 1.38 4.14
N ALA A 61 -2.43 0.66 4.84
CA ALA A 61 -2.65 0.22 6.21
C ALA A 61 -1.79 1.04 7.18
N VAL A 62 -2.34 1.40 8.33
CA VAL A 62 -1.64 2.10 9.41
C VAL A 62 -1.76 1.26 10.66
N ILE A 63 -0.62 0.82 11.18
CA ILE A 63 -0.55 -0.15 12.28
C ILE A 63 0.32 0.43 13.39
N CYS A 64 -0.19 0.36 14.61
CA CYS A 64 0.57 0.52 15.83
C CYS A 64 0.81 -0.89 16.39
N GLU A 65 2.08 -1.34 16.44
CA GLU A 65 2.40 -2.71 16.80
C GLU A 65 1.84 -3.07 18.18
N GLY A 66 1.06 -4.16 18.26
CA GLY A 66 0.39 -4.57 19.49
C GLY A 66 -0.92 -3.83 19.83
N HIS A 67 -1.28 -2.77 19.09
CA HIS A 67 -2.42 -1.89 19.39
C HIS A 67 -3.42 -1.76 18.22
N GLY A 68 -3.34 -2.66 17.24
CA GLY A 68 -4.26 -2.73 16.11
C GLY A 68 -3.89 -1.80 14.96
N GLY A 69 -4.88 -1.43 14.14
CA GLY A 69 -4.65 -0.59 12.98
C GLY A 69 -5.92 -0.16 12.27
N ILE A 70 -5.75 0.77 11.34
CA ILE A 70 -6.77 1.21 10.38
C ILE A 70 -6.27 0.97 8.96
N PHE A 71 -7.18 0.91 8.00
CA PHE A 71 -6.78 0.85 6.60
C PHE A 71 -7.77 1.57 5.69
N PHE A 72 -7.24 1.89 4.51
CA PHE A 72 -7.92 2.54 3.42
C PHE A 72 -7.65 1.72 2.16
N TYR A 73 -8.64 1.55 1.30
CA TYR A 73 -8.45 0.86 0.03
C TYR A 73 -9.20 1.55 -1.09
N LYS A 74 -8.71 1.40 -2.32
CA LYS A 74 -9.42 1.80 -3.53
C LYS A 74 -9.47 0.62 -4.50
N ILE A 75 -10.53 0.59 -5.31
CA ILE A 75 -10.74 -0.45 -6.33
C ILE A 75 -10.65 0.20 -7.71
N ASN A 76 -9.78 -0.34 -8.55
CA ASN A 76 -9.64 0.04 -9.96
C ASN A 76 -9.97 -1.15 -10.86
N ASN A 77 -10.63 -0.87 -11.99
CA ASN A 77 -10.86 -1.86 -13.03
C ASN A 77 -9.96 -1.51 -14.21
N ARG A 78 -9.14 -2.48 -14.64
CA ARG A 78 -8.22 -2.34 -15.78
C ARG A 78 -8.51 -3.36 -16.86
N ASP A 79 -8.02 -3.09 -18.06
CA ASP A 79 -7.97 -4.09 -19.12
C ASP A 79 -7.26 -5.36 -18.63
N ARG A 80 -7.69 -6.52 -19.12
CA ARG A 80 -7.23 -7.80 -18.62
C ARG A 80 -5.73 -8.01 -18.86
N ILE A 81 -4.95 -8.13 -17.78
CA ILE A 81 -3.49 -8.35 -17.81
C ILE A 81 -3.17 -9.81 -17.55
N LEU A 82 -2.65 -10.52 -18.55
CA LEU A 82 -2.35 -11.95 -18.45
C LEU A 82 -0.92 -12.26 -17.99
N ASP A 83 0.02 -11.36 -18.32
CA ASP A 83 1.42 -11.57 -17.99
C ASP A 83 1.71 -11.22 -16.53
N ILE A 84 2.24 -12.19 -15.79
CA ILE A 84 2.51 -12.05 -14.35
C ILE A 84 3.56 -10.99 -14.05
N ARG A 85 4.56 -10.83 -14.94
CA ARG A 85 5.59 -9.79 -14.77
C ARG A 85 4.98 -8.40 -14.91
N THR A 86 4.19 -8.20 -15.95
CA THR A 86 3.45 -6.95 -16.18
C THR A 86 2.51 -6.63 -15.00
N LYS A 87 1.79 -7.63 -14.47
CA LYS A 87 0.95 -7.47 -13.28
C LYS A 87 1.75 -6.99 -12.06
N LEU A 88 2.83 -7.68 -11.71
CA LEU A 88 3.65 -7.33 -10.54
C LEU A 88 4.34 -5.97 -10.68
N GLN A 89 4.78 -5.62 -11.89
CA GLN A 89 5.34 -4.29 -12.17
C GLN A 89 4.28 -3.20 -12.02
N MET A 90 3.07 -3.44 -12.51
CA MET A 90 1.93 -2.52 -12.32
C MET A 90 1.59 -2.36 -10.84
N GLU A 91 1.39 -3.46 -10.10
CA GLU A 91 1.07 -3.45 -8.67
C GLU A 91 2.14 -2.71 -7.85
N THR A 92 3.42 -2.93 -8.18
CA THR A 92 4.55 -2.24 -7.54
C THR A 92 4.54 -0.74 -7.89
N GLY A 93 4.33 -0.40 -9.16
CA GLY A 93 4.26 0.98 -9.63
C GLY A 93 3.12 1.77 -8.99
N ASP A 94 1.93 1.20 -8.89
CA ASP A 94 0.79 1.87 -8.25
C ASP A 94 1.03 2.06 -6.75
N SER A 95 1.66 1.08 -6.09
CA SER A 95 2.03 1.20 -4.67
C SER A 95 3.03 2.34 -4.44
N LEU A 96 3.99 2.51 -5.35
CA LEU A 96 4.96 3.61 -5.32
C LEU A 96 4.30 4.97 -5.57
N GLU A 97 3.41 5.07 -6.56
CA GLU A 97 2.68 6.32 -6.84
C GLU A 97 1.84 6.77 -5.64
N ILE A 98 1.18 5.81 -4.96
CA ILE A 98 0.39 6.11 -3.76
C ILE A 98 1.30 6.54 -2.61
N ALA A 99 2.43 5.88 -2.42
CA ALA A 99 3.38 6.19 -1.37
C ALA A 99 4.00 7.57 -1.54
N ASP A 100 4.44 7.90 -2.76
CA ASP A 100 5.01 9.22 -3.10
C ASP A 100 4.01 10.36 -2.77
N LYS A 101 2.76 10.23 -3.23
CA LYS A 101 1.70 11.19 -2.93
C LYS A 101 1.41 11.30 -1.44
N LEU A 102 1.30 10.17 -0.73
CA LEU A 102 0.99 10.16 0.70
C LEU A 102 2.13 10.76 1.53
N ILE A 103 3.39 10.45 1.19
CA ILE A 103 4.57 11.04 1.82
C ILE A 103 4.54 12.56 1.65
N HIS A 104 4.34 13.04 0.42
CA HIS A 104 4.26 14.48 0.16
C HIS A 104 3.17 15.19 0.97
N LEU A 105 2.01 14.54 1.16
CA LEU A 105 0.94 15.08 2.01
C LEU A 105 1.32 15.10 3.50
N LEU A 106 2.06 14.09 3.97
CA LEU A 106 2.50 13.98 5.38
C LEU A 106 3.71 14.87 5.71
N GLU A 107 4.43 15.39 4.71
CA GLU A 107 5.51 16.37 4.89
C GLU A 107 5.00 17.77 5.29
N ALA A 108 3.69 18.04 5.19
CA ALA A 108 3.13 19.31 5.64
C ALA A 108 3.32 19.51 7.16
N GLU A 109 3.56 20.76 7.58
CA GLU A 109 3.87 21.13 8.98
C GLU A 109 2.85 20.58 10.00
N GLU A 110 1.57 20.53 9.63
CA GLU A 110 0.50 20.02 10.49
C GLU A 110 0.54 18.49 10.74
N TYR A 111 1.38 17.76 10.01
CA TYR A 111 1.62 16.31 10.12
C TYR A 111 3.06 15.96 10.48
N GLU A 112 3.94 16.95 10.73
CA GLU A 112 5.38 16.73 10.96
C GLU A 112 5.64 15.68 12.05
N GLU A 113 4.94 15.77 13.19
CA GLU A 113 5.09 14.80 14.27
C GLU A 113 4.69 13.38 13.86
N VAL A 114 3.62 13.23 13.06
CA VAL A 114 3.20 11.93 12.52
C VAL A 114 4.30 11.40 11.61
N PHE A 115 4.78 12.22 10.69
CA PHE A 115 5.78 11.85 9.70
C PHE A 115 7.09 11.37 10.36
N LEU A 116 7.59 12.11 11.36
CA LEU A 116 8.82 11.76 12.08
C LEU A 116 8.70 10.48 12.91
N ASN A 117 7.48 10.09 13.32
CA ASN A 117 7.21 8.88 14.10
C ASN A 117 6.57 7.75 13.28
N THR A 118 6.74 7.81 11.95
CA THR A 118 6.20 6.83 11.02
C THR A 118 7.31 6.09 10.28
N THR A 119 7.21 4.77 10.22
CA THR A 119 7.98 3.94 9.28
C THR A 119 7.13 3.62 8.05
N PHE A 120 7.67 3.88 6.86
CA PHE A 120 7.02 3.54 5.60
C PHE A 120 7.49 2.18 5.09
N SER A 121 6.55 1.40 4.55
CA SER A 121 6.84 0.10 3.97
C SER A 121 5.99 -0.16 2.72
N ILE A 122 6.60 -0.80 1.72
CA ILE A 122 5.89 -1.32 0.54
C ILE A 122 5.82 -2.85 0.62
N HIS A 123 4.62 -3.38 0.43
CA HIS A 123 4.34 -4.80 0.35
C HIS A 123 4.15 -5.22 -1.10
N ILE A 124 5.05 -6.06 -1.60
CA ILE A 124 5.00 -6.60 -2.96
C ILE A 124 4.39 -8.02 -2.90
N ASP A 125 3.43 -8.31 -3.76
CA ASP A 125 2.76 -9.63 -3.83
C ASP A 125 3.61 -10.73 -4.52
N ALA A 126 4.93 -10.66 -4.38
CA ALA A 126 5.86 -11.66 -4.88
C ALA A 126 6.32 -12.59 -3.75
N GLY A 127 6.64 -13.86 -4.07
CA GLY A 127 7.14 -14.82 -3.08
C GLY A 127 8.29 -15.69 -3.57
N TYR A 128 9.07 -16.22 -2.62
CA TYR A 128 10.27 -17.02 -2.86
C TYR A 128 10.03 -18.52 -3.08
N SER A 129 8.79 -18.97 -3.32
CA SER A 129 8.50 -20.40 -3.50
C SER A 129 9.37 -21.03 -4.60
N GLU A 130 9.91 -22.22 -4.38
CA GLU A 130 10.89 -22.86 -5.29
C GLU A 130 10.40 -23.09 -6.72
N LYS A 131 9.07 -23.14 -6.93
CA LYS A 131 8.42 -23.25 -8.24
C LYS A 131 7.83 -21.93 -8.76
N GLY A 132 8.07 -20.83 -8.05
CA GLY A 132 7.38 -19.57 -8.24
C GLY A 132 8.00 -18.71 -9.32
N LYS A 133 7.24 -18.44 -10.38
CA LYS A 133 7.60 -17.49 -11.46
C LYS A 133 7.89 -16.06 -10.97
N THR A 134 7.51 -15.74 -9.73
CA THR A 134 7.67 -14.41 -9.12
C THR A 134 9.04 -14.21 -8.49
N LYS A 135 9.75 -15.29 -8.11
CA LYS A 135 11.02 -15.21 -7.38
C LYS A 135 12.07 -14.40 -8.14
N ASP A 136 12.16 -14.61 -9.45
CA ASP A 136 13.15 -13.98 -10.32
C ASP A 136 12.89 -12.46 -10.49
N LEU A 137 11.68 -11.99 -10.19
CA LEU A 137 11.30 -10.59 -10.27
C LEU A 137 11.61 -9.82 -8.97
N ILE A 138 11.77 -10.52 -7.85
CA ILE A 138 11.92 -9.88 -6.54
C ILE A 138 13.10 -8.89 -6.49
N PRO A 139 14.32 -9.23 -6.95
CA PRO A 139 15.45 -8.30 -6.90
C PRO A 139 15.19 -7.00 -7.68
N GLU A 140 14.52 -7.11 -8.83
CA GLU A 140 14.15 -5.96 -9.66
C GLU A 140 13.12 -5.08 -8.95
N LEU A 141 12.03 -5.67 -8.45
CA LEU A 141 10.95 -4.92 -7.81
C LEU A 141 11.42 -4.27 -6.49
N VAL A 142 12.20 -4.98 -5.69
CA VAL A 142 12.80 -4.43 -4.46
C VAL A 142 13.78 -3.31 -4.79
N GLY A 143 14.60 -3.49 -5.82
CA GLY A 143 15.52 -2.45 -6.30
C GLY A 143 14.80 -1.20 -6.77
N TRP A 144 13.68 -1.37 -7.48
CA TRP A 144 12.82 -0.27 -7.91
C TRP A 144 12.28 0.50 -6.71
N VAL A 145 11.69 -0.18 -5.73
CA VAL A 145 11.14 0.51 -4.54
C VAL A 145 12.21 1.29 -3.79
N LYS A 146 13.36 0.68 -3.52
CA LYS A 146 14.48 1.32 -2.81
C LYS A 146 15.10 2.48 -3.59
N GLY A 147 15.03 2.44 -4.93
CA GLY A 147 15.48 3.52 -5.79
C GLY A 147 14.47 4.68 -5.90
N SER A 148 13.20 4.44 -5.57
CA SER A 148 12.13 5.44 -5.66
C SER A 148 11.88 6.16 -4.34
N ILE A 149 11.92 5.48 -3.20
CA ILE A 149 11.59 6.07 -1.90
C ILE A 149 12.72 5.82 -0.89
N SER A 150 13.34 6.91 -0.46
CA SER A 150 14.35 6.92 0.59
C SER A 150 13.76 6.42 1.91
N ASN A 151 14.50 5.58 2.65
CA ASN A 151 14.10 5.08 3.97
C ASN A 151 12.77 4.30 4.01
N CYS A 152 12.38 3.66 2.90
CA CYS A 152 11.24 2.76 2.85
C CYS A 152 11.66 1.30 3.06
N GLU A 153 10.97 0.59 3.95
CA GLU A 153 11.09 -0.87 4.09
C GLU A 153 10.38 -1.57 2.93
N VAL A 154 10.84 -2.76 2.54
CA VAL A 154 10.24 -3.54 1.46
C VAL A 154 10.05 -4.97 1.92
N TYR A 155 8.81 -5.45 1.86
CA TYR A 155 8.43 -6.80 2.26
C TYR A 155 7.81 -7.56 1.09
N VAL A 156 8.11 -8.85 1.03
CA VAL A 156 7.57 -9.82 0.07
C VAL A 156 6.98 -11.00 0.83
N LYS A 157 6.25 -11.90 0.17
CA LYS A 157 5.66 -13.08 0.83
C LYS A 157 6.76 -13.93 1.50
N PRO A 158 6.54 -14.40 2.74
CA PRO A 158 5.26 -14.40 3.49
C PRO A 158 4.96 -13.12 4.28
N ASP A 159 5.89 -12.16 4.33
CA ASP A 159 5.81 -11.00 5.21
C ASP A 159 4.97 -9.84 4.63
N SER A 160 4.55 -9.93 3.36
CA SER A 160 3.76 -8.92 2.67
C SER A 160 2.25 -8.96 2.99
N TYR A 161 1.85 -8.96 4.27
CA TYR A 161 0.44 -9.17 4.72
C TYR A 161 -0.59 -8.15 4.20
N VAL A 162 -0.23 -6.89 3.93
CA VAL A 162 -1.15 -5.92 3.32
C VAL A 162 -1.57 -6.33 1.91
N ALA A 163 -0.61 -6.64 1.03
CA ALA A 163 -0.90 -7.11 -0.32
C ALA A 163 -1.53 -8.51 -0.28
N SER A 164 -0.87 -9.46 0.39
CA SER A 164 -1.27 -10.88 0.40
C SER A 164 -2.44 -11.23 1.33
N GLY A 165 -2.94 -10.28 2.11
CA GLY A 165 -4.03 -10.49 3.07
C GLY A 165 -5.19 -9.51 2.86
N ILE A 166 -4.96 -8.21 3.05
CA ILE A 166 -6.04 -7.21 2.96
C ILE A 166 -6.45 -7.02 1.49
N ALA A 167 -5.49 -6.74 0.60
CA ALA A 167 -5.78 -6.49 -0.81
C ALA A 167 -6.31 -7.76 -1.50
N ASP A 168 -5.65 -8.91 -1.32
CA ASP A 168 -6.09 -10.22 -1.85
C ASP A 168 -7.53 -10.60 -1.42
N LYS A 169 -7.93 -10.31 -0.18
CA LYS A 169 -9.30 -10.60 0.28
C LYS A 169 -10.35 -9.72 -0.41
N ILE A 170 -10.01 -8.47 -0.70
CA ILE A 170 -10.93 -7.50 -1.32
C ILE A 170 -10.95 -7.67 -2.84
N SER A 171 -9.84 -8.11 -3.44
CA SER A 171 -9.68 -8.28 -4.89
C SER A 171 -10.39 -9.52 -5.42
N LYS A 172 -10.51 -10.57 -4.61
CA LYS A 172 -11.31 -11.78 -4.89
C LYS A 172 -12.80 -11.54 -5.09
#